data_AF-A0A0F9BUC9-F1
#
_entry.id   AF-A0A0F9BUC9-F1
#
_cell.length_a   1.000
_cell.length_b   1.000
_cell.length_c   1.000
_cell.angle_alpha   90.00
_cell.angle_beta   90.00
_cell.angle_gamma   90.00
#
_symmetry.space_group_name_H-M   'P 1'
#
loop_
_entity.id
_entity.type
_entity.pdbx_description
1 polymer ?
#
loop_
_entity_poly.entity_id
_entity_poly.type
_entity_poly.pdbx_seq_one_letter_code
_entity_poly.pdbx_strand_id
1 'polypeptide(L)'
;MNELVVFDPVKAELAEYKKQNLELVFDYEDPQGNKDARSHIYKLRQAKTKIADVHKVAKAEALGVCRLLDGEKNKLTDEVEEMINVHYKPVKEIEERVAKAAAVKANEERLEAIRVEAERAAERERREQELAAKETALEEKEAALVREQEKLEAAKQAEVDKAAAVKDAQEAAERDRLAAIAKAEQDKKDAAEQAEQEKQAAVETEKERQRKEADAIQVELDKQREIDAERIADEKHRASVESEIRVCLFRITDDDAMAGVILTALVNDEIAFVTIKY
;
A
#
# COMPACT_ATOMS: atom_id res chain seq x y z
N MET A 1 -37.11 -16.08 105.18
CA MET A 1 -35.88 -16.84 105.49
C MET A 1 -36.25 -17.88 106.53
N ASN A 2 -36.19 -19.17 106.19
CA ASN A 2 -36.41 -20.22 107.19
C ASN A 2 -35.31 -20.09 108.23
N GLU A 3 -35.68 -19.72 109.46
CA GLU A 3 -34.77 -19.81 110.59
C GLU A 3 -34.22 -21.23 110.67
N LEU A 4 -32.93 -21.39 110.97
CA LEU A 4 -32.31 -22.70 111.18
C LEU A 4 -32.70 -23.22 112.58
N VAL A 5 -34.00 -23.49 112.75
CA VAL A 5 -34.65 -23.96 113.98
C VAL A 5 -33.99 -25.24 114.50
N VAL A 6 -33.36 -26.01 113.62
CA VAL A 6 -32.60 -27.24 113.94
C VAL A 6 -31.48 -27.03 114.98
N PHE A 7 -30.94 -25.82 115.14
CA PHE A 7 -29.90 -25.52 116.15
C PHE A 7 -30.45 -25.02 117.49
N ASP A 8 -31.75 -24.74 117.60
CA ASP A 8 -32.32 -24.10 118.79
C ASP A 8 -32.10 -24.88 120.09
N PRO A 9 -32.18 -26.23 120.13
CA PRO A 9 -31.84 -27.01 121.32
C PRO A 9 -30.40 -26.78 121.79
N VAL A 10 -29.45 -26.66 120.87
CA VAL A 10 -28.02 -26.48 121.19
C VAL A 10 -27.70 -25.02 121.51
N LYS A 11 -28.44 -24.05 120.94
CA LYS A 11 -28.33 -22.64 121.31
C LYS A 11 -28.71 -22.41 122.77
N ALA A 12 -29.75 -23.08 123.27
CA ALA A 12 -30.15 -23.02 124.67
C ALA A 12 -29.06 -23.56 125.60
N GLU A 13 -28.49 -24.74 125.30
CA GLU A 13 -27.40 -25.34 126.06
C GLU A 13 -26.13 -24.45 126.06
N LEU A 14 -25.80 -23.85 124.91
CA LEU A 14 -24.67 -22.93 124.79
C LEU A 14 -24.85 -21.65 125.59
N ALA A 15 -26.09 -21.13 125.69
CA ALA A 15 -26.37 -19.95 126.51
C ALA A 15 -26.14 -20.22 128.00
N GLU A 16 -26.47 -21.43 128.48
CA GLU A 16 -26.17 -21.85 129.85
C GLU A 16 -24.66 -21.98 130.10
N TYR A 17 -23.93 -22.66 129.20
CA TYR A 17 -22.47 -22.75 129.31
C TYR A 17 -21.77 -21.39 129.25
N LYS A 18 -22.31 -20.42 128.50
CA LYS A 18 -21.80 -19.04 128.49
C LYS A 18 -21.95 -18.37 129.85
N LYS A 19 -23.09 -18.54 130.54
CA LYS A 19 -23.28 -18.03 131.89
C LYS A 19 -22.31 -18.69 132.87
N GLN A 20 -22.23 -20.03 132.84
CA GLN A 20 -21.30 -20.79 133.68
C GLN A 20 -19.83 -20.38 133.45
N ASN A 21 -19.42 -20.10 132.22
CA ASN A 21 -18.06 -19.61 131.92
C ASN A 21 -17.73 -18.24 132.53
N LEU A 22 -18.73 -17.38 132.74
CA LEU A 22 -18.54 -16.06 133.34
C LEU A 22 -18.48 -16.12 134.87
N GLU A 23 -19.17 -17.11 135.46
CA GLU A 23 -19.31 -17.26 136.91
C GLU A 23 -18.23 -18.16 137.52
N LEU A 24 -17.80 -19.20 136.81
CA LEU A 24 -16.85 -20.18 137.32
C LEU A 24 -15.40 -19.65 137.24
N VAL A 25 -14.77 -19.51 138.40
CA VAL A 25 -13.33 -19.25 138.52
C VAL A 25 -12.68 -20.51 139.08
N PHE A 26 -11.75 -21.10 138.33
CA PHE A 26 -11.02 -22.30 138.75
C PHE A 26 -9.64 -21.92 139.27
N ASP A 27 -9.23 -22.50 140.38
CA ASP A 27 -7.83 -22.54 140.79
C ASP A 27 -7.13 -23.68 140.04
N TYR A 28 -6.22 -23.35 139.14
CA TYR A 28 -5.57 -24.33 138.26
C TYR A 28 -4.40 -25.06 138.92
N GLU A 29 -3.87 -24.52 140.01
CA GLU A 29 -2.74 -25.09 140.75
C GLU A 29 -3.22 -26.11 141.80
N ASP A 30 -4.46 -25.96 142.28
CA ASP A 30 -5.11 -26.97 143.13
C ASP A 30 -5.58 -28.20 142.30
N PRO A 31 -5.29 -29.44 142.74
CA PRO A 31 -5.69 -30.65 142.03
C PRO A 31 -7.20 -30.78 141.79
N GLN A 32 -8.04 -30.29 142.70
CA GLN A 32 -9.50 -30.36 142.56
C GLN A 32 -10.00 -29.28 141.59
N GLY A 33 -9.50 -28.03 141.71
CA GLY A 33 -9.83 -26.96 140.77
C GLY A 33 -9.42 -27.27 139.32
N ASN A 34 -8.26 -27.91 139.11
CA ASN A 34 -7.83 -28.38 137.79
C ASN A 34 -8.77 -29.45 137.21
N LYS A 35 -9.19 -30.41 138.05
CA LYS A 35 -10.14 -31.46 137.64
C LYS A 35 -11.48 -30.88 137.23
N ASP A 36 -11.99 -29.88 137.96
CA ASP A 36 -13.25 -29.22 137.67
C ASP A 36 -13.17 -28.39 136.38
N ALA A 37 -12.06 -27.69 136.15
CA ALA A 37 -11.79 -27.01 134.87
C ALA A 37 -11.77 -27.99 133.69
N ARG A 38 -11.10 -29.14 133.82
CA ARG A 38 -11.06 -30.18 132.78
C ARG A 38 -12.44 -30.78 132.51
N SER A 39 -13.23 -31.00 133.55
CA SER A 39 -14.63 -31.46 133.43
C SER A 39 -15.49 -30.46 132.68
N HIS A 40 -15.35 -29.17 132.99
CA HIS A 40 -16.08 -28.10 132.30
C HIS A 40 -15.68 -27.98 130.82
N ILE A 41 -14.37 -28.01 130.53
CA ILE A 41 -13.86 -28.06 129.15
C ILE A 41 -14.41 -29.28 128.40
N TYR A 42 -14.52 -30.43 129.07
CA TYR A 42 -15.09 -31.63 128.46
C TYR A 42 -16.57 -31.43 128.08
N LYS A 43 -17.39 -30.81 128.94
CA LYS A 43 -18.77 -30.44 128.62
C LYS A 43 -18.86 -29.49 127.41
N LEU A 44 -18.01 -28.47 127.34
CA LEU A 44 -17.93 -27.57 126.18
C LEU A 44 -17.54 -28.31 124.90
N ARG A 45 -16.63 -29.29 124.97
CA ARG A 45 -16.27 -30.14 123.83
C ARG A 45 -17.43 -31.02 123.40
N GLN A 46 -18.19 -31.59 124.33
CA GLN A 46 -19.40 -32.35 124.01
C GLN A 46 -20.45 -31.48 123.32
N ALA A 47 -20.68 -30.25 123.81
CA ALA A 47 -21.57 -29.30 123.17
C ALA A 47 -21.13 -28.97 121.74
N LYS A 48 -19.82 -28.75 121.53
CA LYS A 48 -19.25 -28.55 120.19
C LYS A 48 -19.50 -29.76 119.27
N THR A 49 -19.34 -30.98 119.76
CA THR A 49 -19.65 -32.20 118.99
C THR A 49 -21.13 -32.24 118.61
N LYS A 50 -22.05 -31.97 119.54
CA LYS A 50 -23.50 -31.89 119.26
C LYS A 50 -23.82 -30.88 118.15
N ILE A 51 -23.20 -29.69 118.16
CA ILE A 51 -23.37 -28.69 117.08
C ILE A 51 -22.95 -29.28 115.73
N ALA A 52 -21.79 -29.96 115.68
CA ALA A 52 -21.29 -30.56 114.46
C ALA A 52 -22.21 -31.67 113.94
N ASP A 53 -22.75 -32.50 114.83
CA ASP A 53 -23.69 -33.57 114.47
C ASP A 53 -25.02 -33.02 113.93
N VAL A 54 -25.61 -32.02 114.61
CA VAL A 54 -26.82 -31.33 114.12
C VAL A 54 -26.59 -30.70 112.74
N HIS A 55 -25.45 -30.02 112.55
CA HIS A 55 -25.08 -29.46 111.24
C HIS A 55 -24.94 -30.54 110.17
N LYS A 56 -24.29 -31.67 110.48
CA LYS A 56 -24.09 -32.78 109.55
C LYS A 56 -25.42 -33.35 109.06
N VAL A 57 -26.37 -33.59 109.98
CA VAL A 57 -27.70 -34.12 109.65
C VAL A 57 -28.51 -33.12 108.84
N ALA A 58 -28.62 -31.87 109.30
CA ALA A 58 -29.38 -30.84 108.61
C ALA A 58 -28.85 -30.56 107.19
N LYS A 59 -27.52 -30.58 107.01
CA LYS A 59 -26.90 -30.44 105.69
C LYS A 59 -27.20 -31.64 104.78
N ALA A 60 -27.19 -32.86 105.31
CA ALA A 60 -27.50 -34.05 104.54
C ALA A 60 -28.95 -34.04 104.05
N GLU A 61 -29.90 -33.65 104.91
CA GLU A 61 -31.32 -33.49 104.55
C GLU A 61 -31.52 -32.40 103.49
N ALA A 62 -30.91 -31.23 103.68
CA ALA A 62 -30.98 -30.14 102.70
C ALA A 62 -30.41 -30.56 101.34
N LEU A 63 -29.27 -31.25 101.31
CA LEU A 63 -28.71 -31.80 100.07
C LEU A 63 -29.62 -32.86 99.45
N GLY A 64 -30.32 -33.66 100.26
CA GLY A 64 -31.32 -34.61 99.80
C GLY A 64 -32.46 -33.91 99.06
N VAL A 65 -33.01 -32.83 99.64
CA VAL A 65 -34.05 -32.01 99.01
C VAL A 65 -33.55 -31.37 97.71
N CYS A 66 -32.33 -30.81 97.71
CA CYS A 66 -31.73 -30.24 96.50
C CYS A 66 -31.60 -31.28 95.38
N ARG A 67 -31.15 -32.51 95.70
CA ARG A 67 -31.05 -33.59 94.72
C ARG A 67 -32.39 -34.02 94.16
N LEU A 68 -33.43 -34.07 95.00
CA LEU A 68 -34.79 -34.38 94.54
C LEU A 68 -35.31 -33.28 93.61
N LEU A 69 -35.10 -32.01 93.98
CA LEU A 69 -35.49 -30.86 93.15
C LEU A 69 -34.77 -30.86 91.80
N ASP A 70 -33.46 -31.11 91.79
CA ASP A 70 -32.69 -31.20 90.54
C ASP A 70 -33.12 -32.40 89.69
N GLY A 71 -33.40 -33.55 90.33
CA GLY A 71 -33.91 -34.73 89.65
C GLY A 71 -35.25 -34.45 88.97
N GLU A 72 -36.17 -33.79 89.66
CA GLU A 72 -37.48 -33.44 89.11
C GLU A 72 -37.38 -32.36 88.02
N LYS A 73 -36.53 -31.35 88.21
CA LYS A 73 -36.22 -30.35 87.18
C LYS A 73 -35.73 -31.03 85.90
N ASN A 74 -34.77 -31.96 86.00
CA ASN A 74 -34.23 -32.64 84.83
C ASN A 74 -35.31 -33.47 84.11
N LYS A 75 -36.14 -34.23 84.84
CA LYS A 75 -37.26 -34.98 84.22
C LYS A 75 -38.21 -34.05 83.46
N LEU A 76 -38.62 -32.94 84.07
CA LEU A 76 -39.52 -31.99 83.43
C LEU A 76 -38.88 -31.33 82.20
N THR A 77 -37.58 -31.04 82.26
CA THR A 77 -36.83 -30.55 81.09
C THR A 77 -36.82 -31.60 79.98
N ASP A 78 -36.50 -32.86 80.29
CA ASP A 78 -36.43 -33.96 79.33
C ASP A 78 -37.81 -34.18 78.66
N GLU A 79 -38.90 -34.17 79.42
CA GLU A 79 -40.28 -34.27 78.89
C GLU A 79 -40.59 -33.12 77.92
N VAL A 80 -40.22 -31.88 78.26
CA VAL A 80 -40.41 -30.72 77.38
C VAL A 80 -39.56 -30.85 76.11
N GLU A 81 -38.32 -31.33 76.22
CA GLU A 81 -37.45 -31.57 75.06
C GLU A 81 -38.04 -32.65 74.13
N GLU A 82 -38.59 -33.72 74.67
CA GLU A 82 -39.32 -34.73 73.89
C GLU A 82 -40.51 -34.11 73.15
N MET A 83 -41.33 -33.30 73.83
CA MET A 83 -42.45 -32.58 73.22
C MET A 83 -41.99 -31.63 72.10
N ILE A 84 -40.88 -30.91 72.29
CA ILE A 84 -40.29 -30.04 71.26
C ILE A 84 -39.86 -30.88 70.06
N ASN A 85 -39.18 -32.01 70.30
CA ASN A 85 -38.63 -32.86 69.24
C ASN A 85 -39.70 -33.45 68.31
N VAL A 86 -40.90 -33.74 68.82
CA VAL A 86 -42.06 -34.19 68.02
C VAL A 86 -42.37 -33.20 66.89
N HIS A 87 -42.27 -31.89 67.15
CA HIS A 87 -42.59 -30.86 66.17
C HIS A 87 -41.37 -30.30 65.44
N TYR A 88 -40.23 -30.19 66.13
CA TYR A 88 -39.01 -29.64 65.58
C TYR A 88 -38.46 -30.49 64.43
N LYS A 89 -38.48 -31.82 64.56
CA LYS A 89 -37.94 -32.72 63.53
C LYS A 89 -38.69 -32.61 62.19
N PRO A 90 -40.04 -32.72 62.14
CA PRO A 90 -40.78 -32.51 60.89
C PRO A 90 -40.57 -31.12 60.26
N VAL A 91 -40.53 -30.06 61.09
CA VAL A 91 -40.28 -28.69 60.61
C VAL A 91 -38.91 -28.61 59.93
N LYS A 92 -37.87 -29.13 60.59
CA LYS A 92 -36.51 -29.15 60.04
C LYS A 92 -36.42 -29.96 58.74
N GLU A 93 -37.07 -31.12 58.66
CA GLU A 93 -37.13 -31.92 57.43
C GLU A 93 -37.82 -31.18 56.28
N ILE A 94 -38.87 -30.41 56.57
CA ILE A 94 -39.55 -29.56 55.57
C ILE A 94 -38.61 -28.44 55.11
N GLU A 95 -37.94 -27.74 56.03
CA GLU A 95 -36.98 -26.68 55.70
C GLU A 95 -35.85 -27.21 54.82
N GLU A 96 -35.26 -28.35 55.17
CA GLU A 96 -34.22 -29.00 54.37
C GLU A 96 -34.72 -29.39 52.97
N ARG A 97 -35.96 -29.90 52.86
CA ARG A 97 -36.57 -30.25 51.57
C ARG A 97 -36.81 -29.01 50.71
N VAL A 98 -37.30 -27.92 51.29
CA VAL A 98 -37.51 -26.64 50.58
C VAL A 98 -36.18 -26.07 50.12
N ALA A 99 -35.15 -26.07 50.98
CA ALA A 99 -33.81 -25.62 50.64
C ALA A 99 -33.20 -26.44 49.49
N LYS A 100 -33.33 -27.78 49.52
CA LYS A 100 -32.88 -28.66 48.44
C LYS A 100 -33.63 -28.41 47.14
N ALA A 101 -34.95 -28.27 47.18
CA ALA A 101 -35.76 -27.98 46.00
C ALA A 101 -35.40 -26.62 45.38
N ALA A 102 -35.17 -25.60 46.20
CA ALA A 102 -34.73 -24.28 45.75
C ALA A 102 -33.34 -24.35 45.08
N ALA A 103 -32.41 -25.10 45.67
CA ALA A 103 -31.07 -25.28 45.09
C ALA A 103 -31.10 -26.04 43.75
N VAL A 104 -31.94 -27.08 43.63
CA VAL A 104 -32.14 -27.82 42.37
C VAL A 104 -32.70 -26.89 41.30
N LYS A 105 -33.79 -26.16 41.61
CA LYS A 105 -34.39 -25.21 40.68
C LYS A 105 -33.41 -24.13 40.21
N ALA A 106 -32.63 -23.57 41.13
CA ALA A 106 -31.60 -22.58 40.79
C ALA A 106 -30.51 -23.16 39.87
N ASN A 107 -30.12 -24.43 40.07
CA ASN A 107 -29.15 -25.07 39.21
C ASN A 107 -29.73 -25.43 37.83
N GLU A 108 -30.99 -25.86 37.76
CA GLU A 108 -31.70 -26.09 36.50
C GLU A 108 -31.83 -24.80 35.68
N GLU A 109 -32.23 -23.70 36.31
CA GLU A 109 -32.30 -22.37 35.65
C GLU A 109 -30.93 -21.93 35.14
N ARG A 110 -29.86 -22.16 35.90
CA ARG A 110 -28.49 -21.87 35.47
C ARG A 110 -28.06 -22.73 34.28
N LEU A 111 -28.35 -24.03 34.31
CA LEU A 111 -28.03 -24.94 33.21
C LEU A 111 -28.81 -24.59 31.94
N GLU A 112 -30.09 -24.22 32.08
CA GLU A 112 -30.91 -23.80 30.94
C GLU A 112 -30.41 -22.47 30.35
N ALA A 113 -30.01 -21.52 31.19
CA ALA A 113 -29.40 -20.27 30.72
C ALA A 113 -28.11 -20.54 29.92
N ILE A 114 -27.25 -21.45 30.39
CA ILE A 114 -26.04 -21.87 29.67
C ILE A 114 -26.39 -22.53 28.33
N ARG A 115 -27.42 -23.38 28.29
CA ARG A 115 -27.87 -24.04 27.06
C ARG A 115 -28.38 -23.04 26.03
N VAL A 116 -29.23 -22.11 26.45
CA VAL A 116 -29.78 -21.06 25.58
C VAL A 116 -28.67 -20.15 25.05
N GLU A 117 -27.68 -19.81 25.88
CA GLU A 117 -26.53 -19.01 25.44
C GLU A 117 -25.64 -19.76 24.43
N ALA A 118 -25.37 -21.05 24.68
CA ALA A 118 -24.62 -21.90 23.76
C ALA A 118 -25.33 -22.07 22.41
N GLU A 119 -26.67 -22.23 22.41
CA GLU A 119 -27.46 -22.29 21.19
C GLU A 119 -27.40 -20.98 20.40
N ARG A 120 -27.56 -19.83 21.08
CA ARG A 120 -27.43 -18.51 20.44
C ARG A 120 -26.02 -18.27 19.89
N ALA A 121 -24.98 -18.74 20.57
CA ALA A 121 -23.62 -18.65 20.08
C ALA A 121 -23.41 -19.50 18.82
N ALA A 122 -23.89 -20.74 18.81
CA ALA A 122 -23.81 -21.63 17.66
C ALA A 122 -24.63 -21.10 16.46
N GLU A 123 -25.79 -20.48 16.71
CA GLU A 123 -26.59 -19.85 15.64
C GLU A 123 -25.88 -18.64 15.04
N ARG A 124 -25.25 -17.80 15.87
CA ARG A 124 -24.41 -16.67 15.39
C ARG A 124 -23.26 -17.16 14.54
N GLU A 125 -22.54 -18.18 14.99
CA GLU A 125 -21.41 -18.75 14.25
C GLU A 125 -21.85 -19.32 12.89
N ARG A 126 -22.98 -20.04 12.84
CA ARG A 126 -23.54 -20.51 11.56
C ARG A 126 -23.91 -19.38 10.61
N ARG A 127 -24.51 -18.30 11.12
CA ARG A 127 -24.84 -17.12 10.31
C ARG A 127 -23.59 -16.41 9.80
N GLU A 128 -22.56 -16.26 10.63
CA GLU A 128 -21.28 -15.68 10.22
C GLU A 128 -20.59 -16.51 9.15
N GLN A 129 -20.57 -17.84 9.30
CA GLN A 129 -20.04 -18.75 8.28
C GLN A 129 -20.84 -18.68 6.97
N GLU A 130 -22.16 -18.60 7.03
CA GLU A 130 -23.02 -18.44 5.84
C GLU A 130 -22.79 -17.09 5.15
N LEU A 131 -22.65 -16.00 5.92
CA LEU A 131 -22.35 -14.67 5.38
C LEU A 131 -20.97 -14.63 4.75
N ALA A 132 -19.94 -15.17 5.41
CA ALA A 132 -18.61 -15.27 4.86
C ALA A 132 -18.58 -16.08 3.56
N ALA A 133 -19.28 -17.23 3.51
CA ALA A 133 -19.39 -18.02 2.29
C ALA A 133 -20.10 -17.27 1.15
N LYS A 134 -21.13 -16.49 1.47
CA LYS A 134 -21.83 -15.62 0.50
C LYS A 134 -20.94 -14.50 0.00
N GLU A 135 -20.17 -13.87 0.88
CA GLU A 135 -19.22 -12.81 0.53
C GLU A 135 -18.14 -13.34 -0.41
N THR A 136 -17.49 -14.46 -0.06
CA THR A 136 -16.50 -15.10 -0.95
C THR A 136 -17.11 -15.47 -2.31
N ALA A 137 -18.36 -15.96 -2.32
CA ALA A 137 -19.02 -16.32 -3.57
C ALA A 137 -19.41 -15.08 -4.42
N LEU A 138 -19.65 -13.93 -3.79
CA LEU A 138 -19.88 -12.67 -4.48
C LEU A 138 -18.58 -12.10 -5.04
N GLU A 139 -17.50 -12.09 -4.26
CA GLU A 139 -16.17 -11.66 -4.71
C GLU A 139 -15.68 -12.49 -5.90
N GLU A 140 -15.87 -13.82 -5.88
CA GLU A 140 -15.54 -14.68 -7.02
C GLU A 140 -16.36 -14.36 -8.28
N LYS A 141 -17.65 -14.03 -8.12
CA LYS A 141 -18.52 -13.61 -9.23
C LYS A 141 -18.11 -12.26 -9.78
N GLU A 142 -17.82 -11.29 -8.93
CA GLU A 142 -17.35 -9.96 -9.34
C GLU A 142 -16.01 -10.08 -10.07
N ALA A 143 -15.06 -10.86 -9.54
CA ALA A 143 -13.79 -11.12 -10.21
C ALA A 143 -13.96 -11.82 -11.55
N ALA A 144 -14.93 -12.74 -11.69
CA ALA A 144 -15.24 -13.38 -12.96
C ALA A 144 -15.82 -12.38 -13.98
N LEU A 145 -16.72 -11.48 -13.55
CA LEU A 145 -17.29 -10.44 -14.40
C LEU A 145 -16.23 -9.44 -14.87
N VAL A 146 -15.32 -9.01 -13.99
CA VAL A 146 -14.20 -8.13 -14.37
C VAL A 146 -13.31 -8.79 -15.42
N ARG A 147 -12.94 -10.07 -15.23
CA ARG A 147 -12.15 -10.82 -16.22
C ARG A 147 -12.87 -10.99 -17.56
N GLU A 148 -14.19 -11.12 -17.55
CA GLU A 148 -14.98 -11.19 -18.77
C GLU A 148 -15.01 -9.84 -19.49
N GLN A 149 -15.19 -8.74 -18.76
CA GLN A 149 -15.15 -7.39 -19.30
C GLN A 149 -13.78 -7.07 -19.91
N GLU A 150 -12.68 -7.38 -19.20
CA GLU A 150 -11.32 -7.20 -19.72
C GLU A 150 -11.07 -7.97 -21.01
N LYS A 151 -11.56 -9.22 -21.11
CA LYS A 151 -11.47 -10.00 -22.36
C LYS A 151 -12.26 -9.36 -23.49
N LEU A 152 -13.44 -8.83 -23.20
CA LEU A 152 -14.31 -8.21 -24.18
C LEU A 152 -13.73 -6.87 -24.67
N GLU A 153 -13.13 -6.09 -23.78
CA GLU A 153 -12.40 -4.87 -24.13
C GLU A 153 -11.13 -5.17 -24.92
N ALA A 154 -10.34 -6.18 -24.53
CA ALA A 154 -9.18 -6.61 -25.29
C ALA A 154 -9.56 -7.10 -26.71
N ALA A 155 -10.67 -7.81 -26.85
CA ALA A 155 -11.19 -8.23 -28.14
C ALA A 155 -11.63 -7.04 -29.00
N LYS A 156 -12.31 -6.04 -28.41
CA LYS A 156 -12.67 -4.79 -29.10
C LYS A 156 -11.44 -4.01 -29.54
N GLN A 157 -10.44 -3.88 -28.68
CA GLN A 157 -9.20 -3.19 -29.02
C GLN A 157 -8.46 -3.91 -30.16
N ALA A 158 -8.41 -5.25 -30.13
CA ALA A 158 -7.82 -6.02 -31.21
C ALA A 158 -8.56 -5.86 -32.56
N GLU A 159 -9.89 -5.66 -32.56
CA GLU A 159 -10.62 -5.32 -33.79
C GLU A 159 -10.31 -3.90 -34.26
N VAL A 160 -10.23 -2.92 -33.37
CA VAL A 160 -9.85 -1.55 -33.69
C VAL A 160 -8.44 -1.52 -34.30
N ASP A 161 -7.49 -2.23 -33.70
CA ASP A 161 -6.11 -2.30 -34.19
C ASP A 161 -6.02 -2.98 -35.55
N LYS A 162 -6.80 -4.04 -35.79
CA LYS A 162 -6.92 -4.66 -37.13
C LYS A 162 -7.50 -3.69 -38.16
N ALA A 163 -8.56 -2.96 -37.81
CA ALA A 163 -9.16 -1.99 -38.70
C ALA A 163 -8.20 -0.84 -39.02
N ALA A 164 -7.45 -0.36 -38.02
CA ALA A 164 -6.41 0.64 -38.20
C ALA A 164 -5.28 0.13 -39.13
N ALA A 165 -4.79 -1.09 -38.91
CA ALA A 165 -3.76 -1.70 -39.76
C ALA A 165 -4.22 -1.88 -41.22
N VAL A 166 -5.50 -2.25 -41.44
CA VAL A 166 -6.08 -2.33 -42.78
C VAL A 166 -6.13 -0.94 -43.43
N LYS A 167 -6.54 0.08 -42.68
CA LYS A 167 -6.60 1.46 -43.19
C LYS A 167 -5.21 1.99 -43.51
N ASP A 168 -4.22 1.78 -42.64
CA ASP A 168 -2.84 2.20 -42.86
C ASP A 168 -2.24 1.48 -44.08
N ALA A 169 -2.54 0.19 -44.28
CA ALA A 169 -2.13 -0.55 -45.46
C ALA A 169 -2.80 -0.03 -46.75
N GLN A 170 -4.07 0.37 -46.69
CA GLN A 170 -4.77 1.00 -47.81
C GLN A 170 -4.18 2.36 -48.15
N GLU A 171 -3.93 3.21 -47.15
CA GLU A 171 -3.31 4.53 -47.33
C GLU A 171 -1.88 4.40 -47.88
N ALA A 172 -1.09 3.43 -47.41
CA ALA A 172 0.23 3.15 -47.95
C ALA A 172 0.15 2.70 -49.41
N ALA A 173 -0.75 1.77 -49.74
CA ALA A 173 -0.96 1.31 -51.11
C ALA A 173 -1.44 2.45 -52.04
N GLU A 174 -2.26 3.38 -51.54
CA GLU A 174 -2.70 4.55 -52.29
C GLU A 174 -1.55 5.55 -52.50
N ARG A 175 -0.73 5.81 -51.48
CA ARG A 175 0.48 6.63 -51.61
C ARG A 175 1.46 6.03 -52.61
N ASP A 176 1.68 4.72 -52.58
CA ASP A 176 2.56 4.03 -53.53
C ASP A 176 2.01 4.12 -54.96
N ARG A 177 0.69 4.01 -55.15
CA ARG A 177 0.05 4.23 -56.46
C ARG A 177 0.22 5.67 -56.94
N LEU A 178 -0.01 6.65 -56.09
CA LEU A 178 0.16 8.07 -56.42
C LEU A 178 1.62 8.40 -56.73
N ALA A 179 2.57 7.86 -55.95
CA ALA A 179 4.00 8.01 -56.19
C ALA A 179 4.43 7.35 -57.51
N ALA A 180 3.89 6.18 -57.85
CA ALA A 180 4.15 5.52 -59.14
C ALA A 180 3.58 6.32 -60.32
N ILE A 181 2.39 6.91 -60.18
CA ILE A 181 1.80 7.79 -61.20
C ILE A 181 2.65 9.06 -61.35
N ALA A 182 3.02 9.71 -60.25
CA ALA A 182 3.85 10.91 -60.26
C ALA A 182 5.23 10.64 -60.88
N LYS A 183 5.86 9.50 -60.54
CA LYS A 183 7.12 9.07 -61.15
C LYS A 183 6.96 8.80 -62.64
N ALA A 184 5.90 8.13 -63.08
CA ALA A 184 5.64 7.89 -64.49
C ALA A 184 5.35 9.20 -65.27
N GLU A 185 4.73 10.20 -64.64
CA GLU A 185 4.55 11.53 -65.23
C GLU A 185 5.87 12.30 -65.29
N GLN A 186 6.68 12.22 -64.24
CA GLN A 186 7.99 12.86 -64.19
C GLN A 186 8.94 12.23 -65.22
N ASP A 187 9.01 10.91 -65.30
CA ASP A 187 9.79 10.19 -66.31
C ASP A 187 9.32 10.56 -67.74
N LYS A 188 8.02 10.81 -67.96
CA LYS A 188 7.51 11.32 -69.26
C LYS A 188 7.92 12.76 -69.53
N LYS A 189 7.93 13.62 -68.51
CA LYS A 189 8.38 15.03 -68.63
C LYS A 189 9.88 15.08 -68.87
N ASP A 190 10.65 14.34 -68.09
CA ASP A 190 12.11 14.26 -68.19
C ASP A 190 12.52 13.64 -69.54
N ALA A 191 11.81 12.62 -70.04
CA ALA A 191 12.04 12.08 -71.39
C ALA A 191 11.66 13.07 -72.50
N ALA A 192 10.60 13.86 -72.32
CA ALA A 192 10.23 14.92 -73.26
C ALA A 192 11.24 16.08 -73.25
N GLU A 193 11.73 16.45 -72.07
CA GLU A 193 12.74 17.49 -71.87
C GLU A 193 14.10 17.03 -72.39
N GLN A 194 14.51 15.79 -72.17
CA GLN A 194 15.71 15.21 -72.79
C GLN A 194 15.58 15.16 -74.32
N ALA A 195 14.42 14.77 -74.85
CA ALA A 195 14.20 14.80 -76.30
C ALA A 195 14.19 16.23 -76.87
N GLU A 196 13.75 17.23 -76.10
CA GLU A 196 13.80 18.63 -76.49
C GLU A 196 15.22 19.21 -76.38
N GLN A 197 15.96 18.88 -75.32
CA GLN A 197 17.36 19.24 -75.14
C GLN A 197 18.25 18.59 -76.20
N GLU A 198 18.01 17.33 -76.57
CA GLU A 198 18.71 16.67 -77.68
C GLU A 198 18.37 17.32 -79.04
N LYS A 199 17.11 17.73 -79.25
CA LYS A 199 16.75 18.51 -80.45
C LYS A 199 17.40 19.89 -80.45
N GLN A 200 17.44 20.58 -79.32
CA GLN A 200 18.07 21.89 -79.20
C GLN A 200 19.60 21.78 -79.35
N ALA A 201 20.23 20.76 -78.77
CA ALA A 201 21.66 20.47 -78.94
C ALA A 201 22.00 20.06 -80.38
N ALA A 202 21.13 19.32 -81.07
CA ALA A 202 21.29 19.02 -82.49
C ALA A 202 21.14 20.28 -83.37
N VAL A 203 20.22 21.19 -83.01
CA VAL A 203 20.05 22.47 -83.70
C VAL A 203 21.22 23.42 -83.40
N GLU A 204 21.76 23.43 -82.19
CA GLU A 204 22.93 24.23 -81.83
C GLU A 204 24.22 23.70 -82.47
N THR A 205 24.44 22.39 -82.51
CA THR A 205 25.57 21.80 -83.23
C THR A 205 25.48 22.06 -84.73
N GLU A 206 24.28 22.04 -85.32
CA GLU A 206 24.10 22.44 -86.72
C GLU A 206 24.31 23.95 -86.94
N LYS A 207 23.86 24.80 -86.00
CA LYS A 207 24.12 26.25 -86.04
C LYS A 207 25.61 26.58 -85.84
N GLU A 208 26.33 25.85 -85.01
CA GLU A 208 27.78 25.98 -84.87
C GLU A 208 28.50 25.50 -86.12
N ARG A 209 28.03 24.44 -86.77
CA ARG A 209 28.57 23.99 -88.06
C ARG A 209 28.37 25.06 -89.13
N GLN A 210 27.18 25.67 -89.19
CA GLN A 210 26.88 26.77 -90.11
C GLN A 210 27.65 28.06 -89.78
N ARG A 211 27.90 28.37 -88.50
CA ARG A 211 28.76 29.51 -88.11
C ARG A 211 30.22 29.26 -88.48
N LYS A 212 30.73 28.04 -88.27
CA LYS A 212 32.10 27.68 -88.68
C LYS A 212 32.27 27.65 -90.19
N GLU A 213 31.25 27.23 -90.95
CA GLU A 213 31.25 27.32 -92.41
C GLU A 213 31.12 28.78 -92.90
N ALA A 214 30.30 29.61 -92.25
CA ALA A 214 30.19 31.04 -92.58
C ALA A 214 31.47 31.81 -92.25
N ASP A 215 32.10 31.56 -91.11
CA ASP A 215 33.38 32.18 -90.72
C ASP A 215 34.53 31.71 -91.62
N ALA A 216 34.53 30.44 -92.08
CA ALA A 216 35.51 29.95 -93.05
C ALA A 216 35.36 30.66 -94.41
N ILE A 217 34.12 30.86 -94.88
CA ILE A 217 33.83 31.60 -96.13
C ILE A 217 34.22 33.07 -95.99
N GLN A 218 34.01 33.69 -94.82
CA GLN A 218 34.36 35.10 -94.58
C GLN A 218 35.89 35.33 -94.60
N VAL A 219 36.66 34.43 -93.96
CA VAL A 219 38.13 34.48 -93.95
C VAL A 219 38.73 34.26 -95.34
N GLU A 220 38.09 33.45 -96.18
CA GLU A 220 38.54 33.19 -97.55
C GLU A 220 38.23 34.38 -98.48
N LEU A 221 37.09 35.04 -98.27
CA LEU A 221 36.69 36.24 -99.02
C LEU A 221 37.54 37.47 -98.66
N ASP A 222 37.95 37.61 -97.40
CA ASP A 222 38.80 38.72 -96.95
C ASP A 222 40.26 38.53 -97.42
N LYS A 223 40.77 37.29 -97.48
CA LYS A 223 42.08 36.99 -98.10
C LYS A 223 42.13 37.26 -99.60
N GLN A 224 41.02 37.02 -100.31
CA GLN A 224 40.95 37.29 -101.75
C GLN A 224 40.96 38.80 -102.04
N ARG A 225 40.31 39.61 -101.18
CA ARG A 225 40.26 41.07 -101.30
C ARG A 225 41.60 41.75 -101.00
N GLU A 226 42.40 41.19 -100.10
CA GLU A 226 43.73 41.71 -99.79
C GLU A 226 44.72 41.48 -100.95
N ILE A 227 44.66 40.30 -101.58
CA ILE A 227 45.48 39.96 -102.76
C ILE A 227 45.11 40.80 -103.98
N ASP A 228 43.82 41.07 -104.20
CA ASP A 228 43.36 41.91 -105.32
C ASP A 228 43.66 43.41 -105.10
N ALA A 229 43.72 43.88 -103.85
CA ALA A 229 44.10 45.25 -103.52
C ALA A 229 45.60 45.52 -103.77
N GLU A 230 46.47 44.55 -103.48
CA GLU A 230 47.91 44.67 -103.75
C GLU A 230 48.22 44.67 -105.25
N ARG A 231 47.49 43.90 -106.05
CA ARG A 231 47.65 43.88 -107.53
C ARG A 231 47.29 45.21 -108.20
N ILE A 232 46.22 45.87 -107.75
CA ILE A 232 45.76 47.15 -108.33
C ILE A 232 46.71 48.31 -107.97
N ALA A 233 47.37 48.24 -106.81
CA ALA A 233 48.36 49.23 -106.41
C ALA A 233 49.64 49.13 -107.27
N ASP A 234 50.07 47.90 -107.56
CA ASP A 234 51.28 47.63 -108.35
C ASP A 234 51.10 47.99 -109.84
N GLU A 235 49.93 47.70 -110.44
CA GLU A 235 49.60 48.10 -111.82
C GLU A 235 49.61 49.64 -112.01
N LYS A 236 49.14 50.40 -111.02
CA LYS A 236 49.14 51.87 -111.08
C LYS A 236 50.55 52.44 -110.97
N HIS A 237 51.40 51.86 -110.13
CA HIS A 237 52.80 52.28 -110.04
C HIS A 237 53.53 52.03 -111.36
N ARG A 238 53.32 50.84 -111.93
CA ARG A 238 53.92 50.42 -113.20
C ARG A 238 53.55 51.33 -114.37
N ALA A 239 52.26 51.64 -114.52
CA ALA A 239 51.75 52.53 -115.56
C ALA A 239 52.28 53.97 -115.44
N SER A 240 52.47 54.47 -114.21
CA SER A 240 53.03 55.81 -113.99
C SER A 240 54.49 55.91 -114.43
N VAL A 241 55.31 54.91 -114.06
CA VAL A 241 56.73 54.85 -114.45
C VAL A 241 56.88 54.72 -115.95
N GLU A 242 56.09 53.84 -116.59
CA GLU A 242 56.09 53.68 -118.05
C GLU A 242 55.66 54.95 -118.80
N SER A 243 54.66 55.66 -118.29
CA SER A 243 54.21 56.94 -118.85
C SER A 243 55.32 57.99 -118.81
N GLU A 244 56.03 58.12 -117.68
CA GLU A 244 57.15 59.05 -117.57
C GLU A 244 58.32 58.68 -118.50
N ILE A 245 58.65 57.41 -118.60
CA ILE A 245 59.69 56.94 -119.53
C ILE A 245 59.27 57.20 -120.97
N ARG A 246 58.01 56.97 -121.34
CA ARG A 246 57.50 57.27 -122.68
C ARG A 246 57.62 58.76 -123.02
N VAL A 247 57.28 59.64 -122.08
CA VAL A 247 57.40 61.10 -122.26
C VAL A 247 58.86 61.52 -122.43
N CYS A 248 59.78 60.92 -121.67
CA CYS A 248 61.22 61.17 -121.82
C CYS A 248 61.75 60.64 -123.16
N LEU A 249 61.34 59.45 -123.58
CA LEU A 249 61.73 58.86 -124.87
C LEU A 249 61.17 59.68 -126.04
N PHE A 250 59.91 60.13 -125.96
CA PHE A 250 59.30 60.98 -126.97
C PHE A 250 60.08 62.28 -127.19
N ARG A 251 60.58 62.90 -126.13
CA ARG A 251 61.43 64.10 -126.25
C ARG A 251 62.76 63.86 -126.98
N ILE A 252 63.22 62.61 -127.03
CA ILE A 252 64.48 62.25 -127.70
C ILE A 252 64.21 61.84 -129.16
N THR A 253 63.13 61.08 -129.41
CA THR A 253 62.82 60.55 -130.74
C THR A 253 61.99 61.50 -131.60
N ASP A 254 61.27 62.44 -130.99
CA ASP A 254 60.26 63.34 -131.61
C ASP A 254 59.18 62.58 -132.42
N ASP A 255 59.08 61.27 -132.17
CA ASP A 255 58.14 60.32 -132.75
C ASP A 255 57.65 59.39 -131.65
N ASP A 256 56.36 59.51 -131.31
CA ASP A 256 55.70 58.76 -130.23
C ASP A 256 55.53 57.28 -130.57
N ALA A 257 55.40 56.94 -131.87
CA ALA A 257 55.32 55.55 -132.28
C ALA A 257 56.65 54.85 -131.99
N MET A 258 57.77 55.52 -132.29
CA MET A 258 59.10 54.97 -132.02
C MET A 258 59.42 54.94 -130.51
N ALA A 259 59.01 55.97 -129.75
CA ALA A 259 59.15 55.98 -128.29
C ALA A 259 58.39 54.82 -127.63
N GLY A 260 57.18 54.51 -128.13
CA GLY A 260 56.39 53.35 -127.68
C GLY A 260 57.06 52.01 -127.99
N VAL A 261 57.66 51.85 -129.18
CA VAL A 261 58.40 50.63 -129.54
C VAL A 261 59.62 50.44 -128.64
N ILE A 262 60.37 51.52 -128.37
CA ILE A 262 61.55 51.47 -127.48
C ILE A 262 61.14 51.17 -126.04
N LEU A 263 60.05 51.78 -125.54
CA LEU A 263 59.52 51.45 -124.22
C LEU A 263 59.12 49.97 -124.15
N THR A 264 58.42 49.46 -125.16
CA THR A 264 58.00 48.05 -125.20
C THR A 264 59.21 47.12 -125.20
N ALA A 265 60.26 47.44 -125.97
CA ALA A 265 61.50 46.69 -125.98
C ALA A 265 62.25 46.76 -124.63
N LEU A 266 62.16 47.87 -123.88
CA LEU A 266 62.70 47.99 -122.53
C LEU A 266 61.90 47.19 -121.49
N VAL A 267 60.57 47.25 -121.55
CA VAL A 267 59.69 46.49 -120.64
C VAL A 267 59.88 44.97 -120.83
N ASN A 268 60.14 44.54 -122.07
CA ASN A 268 60.38 43.14 -122.41
C ASN A 268 61.86 42.70 -122.24
N ASP A 269 62.73 43.55 -121.68
CA ASP A 269 64.19 43.32 -121.55
C ASP A 269 64.89 42.94 -122.88
N GLU A 270 64.33 43.35 -124.02
CA GLU A 270 64.87 43.08 -125.36
C GLU A 270 66.04 44.01 -125.71
N ILE A 271 66.25 45.08 -124.94
CA ILE A 271 67.40 45.99 -125.05
C ILE A 271 68.44 45.62 -123.98
N ALA A 272 69.50 44.94 -124.41
CA ALA A 272 70.56 44.49 -123.50
C ALA A 272 71.20 45.65 -122.72
N PHE A 273 71.40 45.43 -121.41
CA PHE A 273 72.05 46.33 -120.44
C PHE A 273 71.25 47.56 -119.96
N VAL A 274 69.93 47.60 -120.18
CA VAL A 274 69.04 48.61 -119.60
C VAL A 274 67.82 47.91 -118.98
N THR A 275 67.48 48.23 -117.74
CA THR A 275 66.33 47.62 -117.03
C THR A 275 65.51 48.71 -116.35
N ILE A 276 64.19 48.69 -116.53
CA ILE A 276 63.26 49.59 -115.82
C ILE A 276 63.08 49.08 -114.40
N LYS A 277 63.41 49.89 -113.40
CA LYS A 277 63.08 49.60 -112.01
C LYS A 277 61.72 50.22 -111.70
N TYR A 278 60.73 49.36 -111.49
CA TYR A 278 59.42 49.72 -110.98
C TYR A 278 59.40 49.79 -109.47
#